data_AF-A0A8H6TYC4-F1
#
_entry.id   AF-A0A8H6TYC4-F1
#
_cell.length_a   1.000
_cell.length_b   1.000
_cell.length_c   1.000
_cell.angle_alpha   90.00
_cell.angle_beta   90.00
_cell.angle_gamma   90.00
#
_symmetry.space_group_name_H-M   'P 1'
#
loop_
_entity.id
_entity.type
_entity.pdbx_description
1 polymer ?
#
loop_
_entity_poly.entity_id
_entity_poly.type
_entity_poly.pdbx_seq_one_letter_code
_entity_poly.pdbx_strand_id
1 'polypeptide(L)'
;MRMRLREVPKVPTESRLRVNTPGDYAYAQPSAAFFQTTVYVASAAKLAEFYALLRLGASATAVLTSIPWAFFFLGALFLRIFYDSRGSVYGRLDLVAGQLPADPNPGGARIVVLGASRDPRTQLGWRFFWGTGAVVTAASVVGTYISLSDAPRNTIFIWAAFQILWLLLRTLVHYTLPIALDPSRPIFRYSIGPGERLQGNAYEDLPPMVKARVTNLALAVGQAQTLSHRRGRHHYFADSFSLATVPLVQKHRAVDDLCPLPNDVPRTVSMKLAITAVVGDTALCSSLWLLGHSPPPLAVPYYSCVVIFSIPDQPLFAIPSARVLSVTPLRDLGRGAGGDAESASFAAAQHTWWYWIPANDGRWLEFRLDGRSSLISGKESVRFVDAIVRSDADLDAFLQLGTLNSSGMRNVAEAREAAKISRMGRDGLLELFGSGI
;
A
#
# COMPACT_ATOMS: atom_id res chain seq x y z
N MET A 1 7.85 -1.72 -11.75
CA MET A 1 7.87 -0.88 -10.53
C MET A 1 9.01 -1.15 -9.52
N ARG A 2 9.97 -2.06 -9.76
CA ARG A 2 11.02 -2.43 -8.77
C ARG A 2 12.23 -1.47 -8.65
N MET A 3 12.37 -0.43 -9.47
CA MET A 3 13.69 0.17 -9.72
C MET A 3 13.96 1.59 -9.20
N ARG A 4 13.08 2.24 -8.41
CA ARG A 4 13.30 3.67 -8.02
C ARG A 4 13.19 4.05 -6.56
N LEU A 5 12.60 3.20 -5.72
CA LEU A 5 12.70 3.37 -4.27
C LEU A 5 14.15 3.25 -3.76
N ARG A 6 15.08 2.73 -4.58
CA ARG A 6 16.51 2.65 -4.24
C ARG A 6 17.22 4.01 -4.27
N GLU A 7 16.70 4.98 -5.04
CA GLU A 7 17.31 6.32 -5.15
C GLU A 7 16.80 7.28 -4.07
N VAL A 8 15.65 6.97 -3.46
CA VAL A 8 15.14 7.74 -2.33
C VAL A 8 15.94 7.34 -1.08
N PRO A 9 16.58 8.29 -0.38
CA PRO A 9 17.32 7.98 0.84
C PRO A 9 16.42 7.25 1.82
N LYS A 10 16.88 6.07 2.26
CA LYS A 10 16.20 5.34 3.33
C LYS A 10 16.35 6.14 4.62
N VAL A 11 15.24 6.36 5.31
CA VAL A 11 15.22 6.97 6.63
C VAL A 11 15.51 5.87 7.67
N PRO A 12 16.61 5.95 8.44
CA PRO A 12 16.87 5.02 9.54
C PRO A 12 15.69 4.92 10.51
N THR A 13 15.53 3.78 11.18
CA THR A 13 14.40 3.54 12.11
C THR A 13 14.28 4.65 13.15
N GLU A 14 15.39 5.04 13.78
CA GLU A 14 15.38 6.01 14.90
C GLU A 14 15.32 7.49 14.47
N SER A 15 15.43 7.82 13.18
CA SER A 15 15.39 9.21 12.75
C SER A 15 13.96 9.67 12.48
N ARG A 16 13.69 10.98 12.58
CA ARG A 16 12.38 11.58 12.26
C ARG A 16 11.91 11.19 10.85
N LEU A 17 10.60 11.00 10.71
CA LEU A 17 9.99 10.62 9.44
C LEU A 17 10.17 11.73 8.40
N ARG A 18 10.69 11.37 7.22
CA ARG A 18 10.70 12.24 6.04
C ARG A 18 9.73 11.72 5.01
N VAL A 19 8.86 12.61 4.54
CA VAL A 19 7.85 12.30 3.53
C VAL A 19 8.24 12.96 2.22
N ASN A 20 8.34 12.14 1.18
CA ASN A 20 8.74 12.59 -0.14
C ASN A 20 7.49 12.90 -0.96
N THR A 21 7.30 14.15 -1.34
CA THR A 21 6.24 14.58 -2.26
C THR A 21 6.86 15.06 -3.57
N PRO A 22 6.18 14.97 -4.72
CA PRO A 22 6.58 15.66 -5.92
C PRO A 22 6.65 17.16 -5.60
N GLY A 23 7.77 17.81 -5.88
CA GLY A 23 7.85 19.26 -5.72
C GLY A 23 6.88 19.98 -6.66
N ASP A 24 6.37 21.14 -6.24
CA ASP A 24 5.56 22.04 -7.06
C ASP A 24 6.42 22.70 -8.14
N TYR A 25 6.84 21.91 -9.13
CA TYR A 25 7.48 22.44 -10.32
C TYR A 25 6.40 22.74 -11.34
N ALA A 26 6.23 24.03 -11.66
CA ALA A 26 5.47 24.48 -12.82
C ALA A 26 6.01 23.78 -14.07
N TYR A 27 5.23 22.83 -14.58
CA TYR A 27 5.60 21.98 -15.71
C TYR A 27 5.57 22.80 -17.01
N ALA A 28 6.66 23.50 -17.26
CA ALA A 28 7.13 23.79 -18.59
C ALA A 28 8.64 23.50 -18.57
N GLN A 29 9.03 22.25 -18.81
CA GLN A 29 10.43 21.97 -19.13
C GLN A 29 10.63 22.25 -20.62
N PRO A 30 11.20 23.41 -21.02
CA PRO A 30 11.44 23.73 -22.43
C PRO A 30 12.29 22.67 -23.16
N SER A 31 13.15 21.94 -22.43
CA SER A 31 13.92 20.81 -22.96
C SER A 31 13.06 19.63 -23.43
N ALA A 32 11.88 19.40 -22.81
CA ALA A 32 10.97 18.33 -23.21
C ALA A 32 10.25 18.66 -24.52
N ALA A 33 9.83 19.91 -24.72
CA ALA A 33 9.17 20.34 -25.94
C ALA A 33 10.13 20.30 -27.14
N PHE A 34 11.38 20.74 -26.97
CA PHE A 34 12.41 20.66 -28.00
C PHE A 34 12.74 19.20 -28.35
N PHE A 35 12.96 18.35 -27.35
CA PHE A 35 13.18 16.92 -27.55
C PHE A 35 12.02 16.28 -28.32
N GLN A 36 10.78 16.44 -27.84
CA GLN A 36 9.59 15.90 -28.49
C GLN A 36 9.46 16.38 -29.93
N THR A 37 9.62 17.68 -30.18
CA THR A 37 9.56 18.26 -31.53
C THR A 37 10.63 17.66 -32.43
N THR A 38 11.86 17.51 -31.94
CA THR A 38 12.95 16.86 -32.67
C THR A 38 12.61 15.41 -33.02
N VAL A 39 12.04 14.64 -32.08
CA VAL A 39 11.60 13.26 -32.33
C VAL A 39 10.48 13.20 -33.36
N TYR A 40 9.50 14.11 -33.32
CA TYR A 40 8.43 14.16 -34.32
C TYR A 40 8.95 14.52 -35.71
N VAL A 41 9.86 15.50 -35.82
CA VAL A 41 10.50 15.88 -37.08
C VAL A 41 11.35 14.72 -37.63
N ALA A 42 12.16 14.07 -36.79
CA ALA A 42 12.93 12.90 -37.20
C ALA A 42 12.02 11.75 -37.68
N SER A 43 10.88 11.55 -37.02
CA SER A 43 9.87 10.55 -37.43
C SER A 43 9.20 10.90 -38.76
N ALA A 44 9.02 12.19 -39.07
CA ALA A 44 8.42 12.66 -40.32
C ALA A 44 9.25 12.33 -41.57
N ALA A 45 10.55 12.00 -41.42
CA ALA A 45 11.36 11.48 -42.53
C ALA A 45 10.76 10.21 -43.17
N LYS A 46 9.79 9.54 -42.52
CA LYS A 46 9.07 8.37 -43.08
C LYS A 46 8.22 8.73 -44.28
N LEU A 47 7.74 9.97 -44.33
CA LEU A 47 7.01 10.48 -45.49
C LEU A 47 7.91 10.55 -46.72
N ALA A 48 9.22 10.81 -46.56
CA ALA A 48 10.17 10.79 -47.66
C ALA A 48 10.42 9.36 -48.20
N GLU A 49 10.54 8.35 -47.31
CA GLU A 49 10.61 6.94 -47.72
C GLU A 49 9.34 6.53 -48.47
N PHE A 50 8.17 6.83 -47.90
CA PHE A 50 6.88 6.51 -48.51
C PHE A 50 6.77 7.10 -49.91
N TYR A 51 7.07 8.39 -50.07
CA TYR A 51 7.06 9.07 -51.35
C TYR A 51 8.06 8.49 -52.36
N ALA A 52 9.30 8.19 -51.92
CA ALA A 52 10.32 7.61 -52.79
C ALA A 52 9.89 6.22 -53.31
N LEU A 53 9.35 5.36 -52.44
CA LEU A 53 8.88 4.03 -52.83
C LEU A 53 7.67 4.11 -53.77
N LEU A 54 6.75 5.06 -53.56
CA LEU A 54 5.65 5.31 -54.50
C LEU A 54 6.16 5.73 -55.88
N ARG A 55 7.17 6.61 -55.95
CA ARG A 55 7.76 7.06 -57.22
C ARG A 55 8.46 5.94 -57.99
N LEU A 56 8.91 4.90 -57.31
CA LEU A 56 9.51 3.70 -57.90
C LEU A 56 8.48 2.62 -58.28
N GLY A 57 7.18 2.91 -58.13
CA GLY A 57 6.10 1.95 -58.41
C GLY A 57 5.93 0.86 -57.33
N ALA A 58 6.68 0.93 -56.22
CA ALA A 58 6.64 -0.05 -55.15
C ALA A 58 5.56 0.29 -54.10
N SER A 59 4.31 0.41 -54.55
CA SER A 59 3.17 0.86 -53.73
C SER A 59 2.88 -0.06 -52.54
N ALA A 60 2.91 -1.38 -52.76
CA ALA A 60 2.71 -2.36 -51.70
C ALA A 60 3.77 -2.22 -50.59
N THR A 61 5.06 -2.19 -50.95
CA THR A 61 6.16 -1.96 -50.01
C THR A 61 6.02 -0.62 -49.28
N ALA A 62 5.67 0.46 -49.99
CA ALA A 62 5.48 1.78 -49.39
C ALA A 62 4.42 1.76 -48.28
N VAL A 63 3.27 1.16 -48.55
CA VAL A 63 2.17 1.05 -47.58
C VAL A 63 2.58 0.15 -46.42
N LEU A 64 3.11 -1.04 -46.71
CA LEU A 64 3.46 -2.04 -45.70
C LEU A 64 4.47 -1.49 -44.69
N THR A 65 5.52 -0.80 -45.12
CA THR A 65 6.53 -0.23 -44.21
C THR A 65 6.02 0.99 -43.44
N SER A 66 4.95 1.63 -43.91
CA SER A 66 4.38 2.84 -43.30
C SER A 66 3.30 2.55 -42.26
N ILE A 67 2.62 1.39 -42.34
CA ILE A 67 1.56 1.00 -41.38
C ILE A 67 2.06 1.01 -39.92
N PRO A 68 3.18 0.35 -39.55
CA PRO A 68 3.65 0.38 -38.16
C PRO A 68 4.02 1.79 -37.71
N TRP A 69 4.66 2.56 -38.60
CA TRP A 69 4.98 3.95 -38.32
C TRP A 69 3.72 4.78 -38.04
N ALA A 70 2.71 4.70 -38.90
CA ALA A 70 1.46 5.42 -38.73
C ALA A 70 0.76 5.04 -37.43
N PHE A 71 0.70 3.74 -37.10
CA PHE A 71 0.14 3.26 -35.84
C PHE A 71 0.82 3.88 -34.62
N PHE A 72 2.16 3.82 -34.53
CA PHE A 72 2.88 4.37 -33.39
C PHE A 72 2.93 5.90 -33.39
N PHE A 73 2.98 6.54 -34.55
CA PHE A 73 2.98 8.01 -34.67
C PHE A 73 1.63 8.60 -34.26
N LEU A 74 0.53 8.05 -34.77
CA LEU A 74 -0.82 8.46 -34.36
C LEU A 74 -1.06 8.15 -32.89
N GLY A 75 -0.61 6.99 -32.40
CA GLY A 75 -0.64 6.67 -30.97
C GLY A 75 0.13 7.69 -30.14
N ALA A 76 1.34 8.08 -30.55
CA ALA A 76 2.12 9.10 -29.87
C ALA A 76 1.47 10.49 -29.91
N LEU A 77 0.83 10.86 -31.02
CA LEU A 77 0.08 12.12 -31.14
C LEU A 77 -1.17 12.12 -30.25
N PHE A 78 -1.91 11.01 -30.23
CA PHE A 78 -3.04 10.82 -29.33
C PHE A 78 -2.59 10.94 -27.87
N LEU A 79 -1.53 10.25 -27.48
CA LEU A 79 -0.96 10.38 -26.15
C LEU A 79 -0.59 11.82 -25.85
N ARG A 80 0.07 12.52 -26.77
CA ARG A 80 0.42 13.94 -26.57
C ARG A 80 -0.81 14.81 -26.30
N ILE A 81 -1.81 14.76 -27.17
CA ILE A 81 -3.02 15.59 -27.07
C ILE A 81 -3.79 15.29 -25.77
N PHE A 82 -3.97 14.00 -25.45
CA PHE A 82 -4.81 13.59 -24.33
C PHE A 82 -4.06 13.49 -22.99
N TYR A 83 -2.73 13.44 -22.99
CA TYR A 83 -1.91 13.29 -21.77
C TYR A 83 -1.13 14.56 -21.40
N ASP A 84 -0.66 15.38 -22.35
CA ASP A 84 -0.08 16.70 -22.01
C ASP A 84 -1.14 17.64 -21.40
N SER A 85 -2.43 17.39 -21.65
CA SER A 85 -3.55 18.14 -21.05
C SER A 85 -3.88 17.73 -19.61
N ARG A 86 -3.20 16.74 -19.03
CA ARG A 86 -3.62 16.10 -17.77
C ARG A 86 -2.48 15.93 -16.75
N GLY A 87 -2.05 17.04 -16.15
CA GLY A 87 -1.14 17.06 -14.99
C GLY A 87 -1.68 16.40 -13.70
N SER A 88 -2.81 15.69 -13.71
CA SER A 88 -3.44 15.17 -12.48
C SER A 88 -4.28 13.88 -12.59
N VAL A 89 -4.51 13.33 -13.79
CA VAL A 89 -5.61 12.35 -13.97
C VAL A 89 -5.21 10.89 -13.71
N TYR A 90 -3.91 10.56 -13.70
CA TYR A 90 -3.48 9.25 -13.23
C TYR A 90 -3.41 9.26 -11.71
N GLY A 91 -4.32 8.52 -11.08
CA GLY A 91 -4.42 8.38 -9.63
C GLY A 91 -3.05 8.40 -8.96
N ARG A 92 -2.84 9.44 -8.16
CA ARG A 92 -1.64 9.65 -7.36
C ARG A 92 -1.55 8.51 -6.35
N LEU A 93 -0.53 7.67 -6.49
CA LEU A 93 -0.29 6.54 -5.60
C LEU A 93 0.52 6.98 -4.40
N ASP A 94 0.08 6.58 -3.23
CA ASP A 94 0.85 6.70 -2.01
C ASP A 94 1.59 5.39 -1.78
N LEU A 95 2.89 5.50 -1.53
CA LEU A 95 3.79 4.37 -1.41
C LEU A 95 4.53 4.45 -0.09
N VAL A 96 4.62 3.31 0.57
CA VAL A 96 5.49 3.07 1.70
C VAL A 96 6.36 1.86 1.38
N ALA A 97 7.65 1.99 1.64
CA ALA A 97 8.63 0.97 1.35
C ALA A 97 9.73 0.94 2.40
N GLY A 98 10.49 -0.15 2.41
CA GLY A 98 11.52 -0.38 3.41
C GLY A 98 11.48 -1.82 3.92
N GLN A 99 12.07 -2.03 5.08
CA GLN A 99 11.83 -3.24 5.85
C GLN A 99 10.54 -3.01 6.64
N LEU A 100 9.41 -3.45 6.07
CA LEU A 100 8.11 -3.32 6.71
C LEU A 100 8.08 -4.14 8.01
N PRO A 101 7.30 -3.74 9.02
CA PRO A 101 7.11 -4.57 10.19
C PRO A 101 6.36 -5.84 9.77
N ALA A 102 6.71 -6.96 10.36
CA ALA A 102 6.10 -8.27 10.14
C ALA A 102 6.26 -9.11 11.42
N ASP A 103 5.55 -10.23 11.56
CA ASP A 103 5.79 -11.14 12.68
C ASP A 103 7.05 -12.00 12.40
N PRO A 104 8.12 -11.98 13.23
CA PRO A 104 8.36 -11.23 14.48
C PRO A 104 9.26 -9.99 14.35
N ASN A 105 9.48 -9.50 13.12
CA ASN A 105 10.36 -8.38 12.79
C ASN A 105 9.70 -7.00 13.04
N PRO A 106 10.25 -6.15 13.93
CA PRO A 106 9.69 -4.82 14.23
C PRO A 106 9.74 -3.83 13.06
N GLY A 107 10.35 -4.23 11.94
CA GLY A 107 10.58 -3.38 10.78
C GLY A 107 11.98 -2.76 10.81
N GLY A 108 12.26 -1.90 9.85
CA GLY A 108 13.55 -1.22 9.74
C GLY A 108 13.44 0.09 8.99
N ALA A 109 14.48 0.42 8.22
CA ALA A 109 14.54 1.67 7.49
C ALA A 109 13.34 1.83 6.55
N ARG A 110 12.83 3.07 6.46
CA ARG A 110 11.54 3.39 5.83
C ARG A 110 11.66 4.50 4.79
N ILE A 111 10.74 4.44 3.82
CA ILE A 111 10.59 5.41 2.74
C ILE A 111 9.10 5.64 2.56
N VAL A 112 8.66 6.90 2.66
CA VAL A 112 7.31 7.31 2.30
C VAL A 112 7.39 8.22 1.08
N VAL A 113 6.65 7.87 0.03
CA VAL A 113 6.49 8.67 -1.18
C VAL A 113 5.01 8.87 -1.42
N LEU A 114 4.53 10.11 -1.37
CA LEU A 114 3.14 10.42 -1.64
C LEU A 114 2.97 10.91 -3.06
N GLY A 115 1.85 10.57 -3.68
CA GLY A 115 1.48 11.01 -5.02
C GLY A 115 2.44 10.61 -6.13
N ALA A 116 3.07 9.45 -6.00
CA ALA A 116 3.80 8.82 -7.08
C ALA A 116 2.87 8.57 -8.28
N SER A 117 3.35 8.82 -9.50
CA SER A 117 2.63 8.47 -10.71
C SER A 117 2.54 6.95 -10.85
N ARG A 118 1.35 6.46 -11.19
CA ARG A 118 1.17 5.04 -11.53
C ARG A 118 1.91 4.75 -12.83
N ASP A 119 2.70 3.68 -12.83
CA ASP A 119 3.41 3.22 -14.03
C ASP A 119 2.38 2.91 -15.14
N PRO A 120 2.33 3.69 -16.24
CA PRO A 120 1.34 3.49 -17.30
C PRO A 120 1.50 2.12 -17.96
N ARG A 121 2.69 1.51 -17.87
CA ARG A 121 2.96 0.18 -18.42
C ARG A 121 2.17 -0.94 -17.74
N THR A 122 1.66 -0.67 -16.53
CA THR A 122 0.80 -1.60 -15.80
C THR A 122 -0.65 -1.55 -16.25
N GLN A 123 -1.05 -0.52 -17.00
CA GLN A 123 -2.43 -0.36 -17.45
C GLN A 123 -2.74 -1.32 -18.60
N LEU A 124 -3.95 -1.89 -18.57
CA LEU A 124 -4.41 -2.83 -19.58
C LEU A 124 -4.40 -2.20 -20.98
N GLY A 125 -4.83 -0.94 -21.10
CA GLY A 125 -4.81 -0.20 -22.37
C GLY A 125 -3.41 -0.05 -22.95
N TRP A 126 -2.39 0.22 -22.12
CA TRP A 126 -1.00 0.29 -22.57
C TRP A 126 -0.49 -1.07 -23.05
N ARG A 127 -0.79 -2.14 -22.31
CA ARG A 127 -0.45 -3.51 -22.70
C ARG A 127 -1.10 -3.89 -24.02
N PHE A 128 -2.37 -3.57 -24.21
CA PHE A 128 -3.10 -3.81 -25.45
C PHE A 128 -2.50 -3.02 -26.61
N PHE A 129 -2.22 -1.73 -26.43
CA PHE A 129 -1.59 -0.88 -27.45
C PHE A 129 -0.26 -1.47 -27.94
N TRP A 130 0.63 -1.87 -27.04
CA TRP A 130 1.90 -2.49 -27.42
C TRP A 130 1.75 -3.88 -28.02
N GLY A 131 0.79 -4.67 -27.52
CA GLY A 131 0.45 -5.98 -28.10
C GLY A 131 0.01 -5.86 -29.55
N THR A 132 -0.95 -4.97 -29.82
CA THR A 132 -1.42 -4.67 -31.18
C THR A 132 -0.29 -4.14 -32.05
N GLY A 133 0.51 -3.21 -31.53
CA GLY A 133 1.67 -2.66 -32.25
C GLY A 133 2.70 -3.72 -32.63
N ALA A 134 2.94 -4.71 -31.77
CA ALA A 134 3.85 -5.82 -32.07
C ALA A 134 3.31 -6.70 -33.21
N VAL A 135 2.01 -7.05 -33.18
CA VAL A 135 1.36 -7.82 -34.25
C VAL A 135 1.41 -7.07 -35.58
N VAL A 136 1.05 -5.78 -35.57
CA VAL A 136 1.10 -4.92 -36.76
C VAL A 136 2.51 -4.86 -37.34
N THR A 137 3.53 -4.74 -36.48
CA THR A 137 4.93 -4.69 -36.91
C THR A 137 5.38 -6.03 -37.50
N ALA A 138 5.06 -7.15 -36.86
CA ALA A 138 5.42 -8.48 -37.36
C ALA A 138 4.78 -8.76 -38.72
N ALA A 139 3.48 -8.49 -38.86
CA ALA A 139 2.76 -8.66 -40.13
C ALA A 139 3.33 -7.75 -41.24
N SER A 140 3.66 -6.50 -40.91
CA SER A 140 4.30 -5.56 -41.82
C SER A 140 5.67 -6.05 -42.29
N VAL A 141 6.50 -6.59 -41.40
CA VAL A 141 7.83 -7.13 -41.77
C VAL A 141 7.70 -8.31 -42.73
N VAL A 142 6.84 -9.29 -42.41
CA VAL A 142 6.59 -10.45 -43.29
C VAL A 142 6.06 -9.99 -44.65
N GLY A 143 5.05 -9.12 -44.66
CA GLY A 143 4.49 -8.58 -45.90
C GLY A 143 5.52 -7.79 -46.71
N THR A 144 6.36 -6.99 -46.07
CA THR A 144 7.43 -6.23 -46.73
C THR A 144 8.43 -7.18 -47.38
N TYR A 145 8.81 -8.26 -46.70
CA TYR A 145 9.75 -9.24 -47.25
C TYR A 145 9.20 -9.95 -48.48
N ILE A 146 7.92 -10.36 -48.44
CA ILE A 146 7.22 -10.93 -49.60
C ILE A 146 7.15 -9.90 -50.73
N SER A 147 6.78 -8.65 -50.44
CA SER A 147 6.68 -7.61 -51.48
C SER A 147 8.04 -7.22 -52.07
N LEU A 148 9.14 -7.44 -51.36
CA LEU A 148 10.49 -7.15 -51.83
C LEU A 148 11.07 -8.27 -52.70
N SER A 149 10.56 -9.51 -52.65
CA SER A 149 11.06 -10.61 -53.49
C SER A 149 10.90 -10.31 -54.98
N ASP A 150 9.84 -9.59 -55.32
CA ASP A 150 9.45 -9.28 -56.70
C ASP A 150 9.86 -7.85 -57.10
N ALA A 151 10.52 -7.11 -56.20
CA ALA A 151 10.85 -5.71 -56.41
C ALA A 151 12.13 -5.53 -57.25
N PRO A 152 12.20 -4.48 -58.10
CA PRO A 152 13.42 -4.12 -58.80
C PRO A 152 14.58 -3.83 -57.82
N ARG A 153 15.80 -4.17 -58.24
CA ARG A 153 17.02 -3.99 -57.43
C ARG A 153 17.18 -2.57 -56.86
N ASN A 154 16.83 -1.55 -57.65
CA ASN A 154 16.90 -0.15 -57.22
C ASN A 154 15.97 0.14 -56.03
N THR A 155 14.75 -0.42 -56.03
CA THR A 155 13.80 -0.30 -54.93
C THR A 155 14.35 -0.92 -53.66
N ILE A 156 14.97 -2.10 -53.76
CA ILE A 156 15.56 -2.79 -52.61
C ILE A 156 16.68 -1.94 -51.98
N PHE A 157 17.59 -1.38 -52.78
CA PHE A 157 18.67 -0.53 -52.27
C PHE A 157 18.16 0.75 -51.62
N ILE A 158 17.17 1.41 -52.24
CA ILE A 158 16.58 2.64 -51.68
C ILE A 158 15.87 2.32 -50.36
N TRP A 159 15.08 1.24 -50.31
CA TRP A 159 14.44 0.78 -49.09
C TRP A 159 15.48 0.48 -47.99
N ALA A 160 16.56 -0.24 -48.31
CA ALA A 160 17.63 -0.58 -47.37
C ALA A 160 18.35 0.68 -46.83
N ALA A 161 18.62 1.66 -47.70
CA ALA A 161 19.21 2.94 -47.31
C ALA A 161 18.31 3.68 -46.30
N PHE A 162 17.00 3.68 -46.52
CA PHE A 162 16.05 4.23 -45.53
C PHE A 162 16.06 3.44 -44.22
N GLN A 163 16.14 2.10 -44.25
CA GLN A 163 16.23 1.32 -42.99
C GLN A 163 17.49 1.66 -42.19
N ILE A 164 18.64 1.84 -42.86
CA ILE A 164 19.88 2.28 -42.22
C ILE A 164 19.70 3.68 -41.62
N LEU A 165 19.13 4.62 -42.39
CA LEU A 165 18.83 5.97 -41.91
C LEU A 165 17.93 5.93 -40.66
N TRP A 166 16.89 5.08 -40.65
CA TRP A 166 16.03 4.89 -39.49
C TRP A 166 16.76 4.39 -38.26
N LEU A 167 17.64 3.42 -38.45
CA LEU A 167 18.45 2.88 -37.36
C LEU A 167 19.37 3.97 -36.78
N LEU A 168 19.99 4.78 -37.63
CA LEU A 168 20.82 5.92 -37.21
C LEU A 168 20.00 6.96 -36.45
N LEU A 169 18.86 7.39 -37.00
CA LEU A 169 17.97 8.36 -36.35
C LEU A 169 17.46 7.84 -35.00
N ARG A 170 17.05 6.57 -34.91
CA ARG A 170 16.62 5.95 -33.64
C ARG A 170 17.75 5.91 -32.63
N THR A 171 18.96 5.57 -33.07
CA THR A 171 20.14 5.53 -32.21
C THR A 171 20.48 6.92 -31.69
N LEU A 172 20.42 7.94 -32.54
CA LEU A 172 20.62 9.34 -32.16
C LEU A 172 19.56 9.77 -31.12
N VAL A 173 18.28 9.54 -31.41
CA VAL A 173 17.17 9.91 -30.53
C VAL A 173 17.22 9.17 -29.19
N HIS A 174 17.56 7.88 -29.17
CA HIS A 174 17.59 7.11 -27.93
C HIS A 174 18.86 7.31 -27.14
N TYR A 175 20.04 7.43 -27.76
CA TYR A 175 21.30 7.40 -27.04
C TYR A 175 22.00 8.75 -26.95
N THR A 176 21.97 9.59 -27.99
CA THR A 176 22.77 10.81 -27.98
C THR A 176 21.99 12.04 -27.53
N LEU A 177 20.75 12.19 -28.00
CA LEU A 177 19.90 13.34 -27.71
C LEU A 177 19.60 13.49 -26.20
N PRO A 178 19.30 12.41 -25.45
CA PRO A 178 19.04 12.54 -24.02
C PRO A 178 20.32 12.86 -23.21
N ILE A 179 21.48 12.35 -23.61
CA ILE A 179 22.77 12.66 -22.97
C ILE A 179 23.16 14.12 -23.20
N ALA A 180 22.93 14.63 -24.41
CA ALA A 180 23.27 16.00 -24.77
C ALA A 180 22.36 17.04 -24.09
N LEU A 181 21.07 16.71 -23.92
CA LEU A 181 20.09 17.63 -23.32
C LEU A 181 20.12 17.63 -21.79
N ASP A 182 20.56 16.54 -21.16
CA ASP A 182 20.79 16.50 -19.71
C ASP A 182 21.86 15.45 -19.35
N PRO A 183 23.15 15.84 -19.25
CA PRO A 183 24.26 14.94 -18.93
C PRO A 183 24.10 14.25 -17.57
N SER A 184 23.27 14.81 -16.69
CA SER A 184 23.00 14.26 -15.36
C SER A 184 21.90 13.20 -15.34
N ARG A 185 21.20 12.97 -16.46
CA ARG A 185 20.07 12.03 -16.58
C ARG A 185 20.31 10.97 -17.65
N PRO A 186 20.96 9.84 -17.35
CA PRO A 186 21.06 8.73 -18.30
C PRO A 186 19.67 8.12 -18.59
N ILE A 187 19.11 8.51 -19.73
CA ILE A 187 18.19 7.90 -20.73
C ILE A 187 17.01 7.02 -20.27
N PHE A 188 17.11 6.21 -19.22
CA PHE A 188 16.03 5.32 -18.78
C PHE A 188 15.48 5.64 -17.39
N ARG A 189 15.64 6.88 -16.93
CA ARG A 189 15.02 7.35 -15.68
C ARG A 189 13.53 7.79 -15.88
N TYR A 190 12.66 6.95 -16.45
CA TYR A 190 11.17 7.06 -16.37
C TYR A 190 10.46 6.31 -15.20
N SER A 191 9.82 7.05 -14.29
CA SER A 191 8.87 6.62 -13.21
C SER A 191 9.06 7.39 -11.89
N ILE A 192 9.53 8.63 -11.98
CA ILE A 192 8.92 9.83 -11.39
C ILE A 192 8.82 10.75 -12.62
N GLY A 193 7.79 11.58 -12.82
CA GLY A 193 7.64 12.31 -14.10
C GLY A 193 8.94 13.02 -14.51
N PRO A 194 9.27 13.14 -15.81
CA PRO A 194 10.47 13.87 -16.24
C PRO A 194 10.41 15.32 -15.74
N GLY A 195 11.02 15.60 -14.58
CA GLY A 195 10.97 16.91 -13.90
C GLY A 195 10.52 16.87 -12.43
N GLU A 196 9.90 15.79 -11.97
CA GLU A 196 9.45 15.66 -10.58
C GLU A 196 10.63 15.26 -9.67
N ARG A 197 11.36 16.24 -9.15
CA ARG A 197 12.24 16.01 -8.00
C ARG A 197 11.35 15.76 -6.78
N LEU A 198 11.59 14.65 -6.10
CA LEU A 198 10.98 14.41 -4.80
C LEU A 198 11.59 15.37 -3.79
N GLN A 199 10.73 16.16 -3.16
CA GLN A 199 11.10 16.99 -2.03
C GLN A 199 10.79 16.22 -0.76
N GLY A 200 11.84 15.89 0.00
CA GLY A 200 11.71 15.25 1.31
C GLY A 200 11.46 16.29 2.38
N ASN A 201 10.21 16.43 2.83
CA ASN A 201 9.84 17.31 3.93
C ASN A 201 9.84 16.53 5.26
N ALA A 202 10.15 17.22 6.36
CA ALA A 202 9.96 16.65 7.69
C ALA A 202 8.45 16.44 7.93
N TYR A 203 8.08 15.37 8.62
CA TYR A 203 6.68 15.00 8.83
C TYR A 203 5.90 16.07 9.61
N GLU A 204 6.57 16.73 10.56
CA GLU A 204 6.01 17.74 11.45
C GLU A 204 5.49 18.94 10.67
N ASP A 205 6.20 19.33 9.61
CA ASP A 205 5.92 20.49 8.76
C ASP A 205 4.79 20.24 7.73
N LEU A 206 4.27 19.02 7.66
CA LEU A 206 3.27 18.66 6.65
C LEU A 206 1.87 19.20 6.99
N PRO A 207 1.09 19.62 5.98
CA PRO A 207 -0.31 19.96 6.17
C PRO A 207 -1.15 18.77 6.68
N PRO A 208 -2.25 19.01 7.44
CA PRO A 208 -3.10 17.94 7.99
C PRO A 208 -3.60 16.94 6.95
N MET A 209 -3.96 17.40 5.75
CA MET A 209 -4.40 16.53 4.65
C MET A 209 -3.29 15.53 4.22
N VAL A 210 -2.03 15.96 4.24
CA VAL A 210 -0.89 15.11 3.88
C VAL A 210 -0.61 14.11 5.01
N LYS A 211 -0.71 14.55 6.28
CA LYS A 211 -0.60 13.67 7.46
C LYS A 211 -1.66 12.57 7.46
N ALA A 212 -2.90 12.89 7.11
CA ALA A 212 -3.97 11.92 6.95
C ALA A 212 -3.65 10.84 5.89
N ARG A 213 -2.99 11.20 4.77
CA ARG A 213 -2.52 10.23 3.76
C ARG A 213 -1.41 9.32 4.28
N VAL A 214 -0.49 9.87 5.08
CA VAL A 214 0.56 9.09 5.76
C VAL A 214 -0.07 8.13 6.78
N THR A 215 -1.07 8.57 7.53
CA THR A 215 -1.86 7.70 8.44
C THR A 215 -2.51 6.56 7.68
N ASN A 216 -3.14 6.87 6.54
CA ASN A 216 -3.77 5.85 5.71
C ASN A 216 -2.74 4.83 5.18
N LEU A 217 -1.50 5.25 4.89
CA LEU A 217 -0.41 4.32 4.58
C LEU A 217 -0.04 3.43 5.77
N ALA A 218 0.03 3.97 6.99
CA ALA A 218 0.29 3.16 8.18
C ALA A 218 -0.79 2.08 8.38
N LEU A 219 -2.07 2.45 8.22
CA LEU A 219 -3.19 1.51 8.28
C LEU A 219 -3.12 0.46 7.16
N ALA A 220 -2.73 0.86 5.95
CA ALA A 220 -2.54 -0.06 4.83
C ALA A 220 -1.38 -1.04 5.07
N VAL A 221 -0.29 -0.61 5.72
CA VAL A 221 0.79 -1.50 6.16
C VAL A 221 0.27 -2.49 7.20
N GLY A 222 -0.51 -2.03 8.18
CA GLY A 222 -1.15 -2.89 9.16
C GLY A 222 -2.05 -3.93 8.49
N GLN A 223 -2.86 -3.53 7.51
CA GLN A 223 -3.69 -4.45 6.75
C GLN A 223 -2.85 -5.48 5.97
N ALA A 224 -1.76 -5.04 5.34
CA ALA A 224 -0.85 -5.93 4.63
C ALA A 224 -0.17 -6.93 5.56
N GLN A 225 0.18 -6.53 6.79
CA GLN A 225 0.75 -7.43 7.80
C GLN A 225 -0.18 -8.57 8.14
N THR A 226 -1.50 -8.35 8.19
CA THR A 226 -2.46 -9.44 8.44
C THR A 226 -2.38 -10.56 7.39
N LEU A 227 -1.96 -10.24 6.15
CA LEU A 227 -1.80 -11.23 5.08
C LEU A 227 -0.57 -12.10 5.28
N SER A 228 0.50 -11.54 5.85
CA SER A 228 1.76 -12.24 6.11
C SER A 228 1.88 -12.77 7.55
N HIS A 229 0.92 -12.46 8.43
CA HIS A 229 0.95 -12.87 9.82
C HIS A 229 0.77 -14.39 9.92
N ARG A 230 1.51 -15.04 10.83
CA ARG A 230 1.40 -16.48 11.12
C ARG A 230 -0.02 -16.98 11.43
N ARG A 231 -0.85 -16.14 12.08
CA ARG A 231 -2.26 -16.42 12.36
C ARG A 231 -3.07 -16.42 11.05
N GLY A 232 -2.74 -15.54 10.11
CA GLY A 232 -3.44 -15.36 8.85
C GLY A 232 -4.54 -14.30 8.92
N ARG A 233 -4.91 -13.79 7.73
CA ARG A 233 -5.79 -12.61 7.56
C ARG A 233 -7.14 -12.72 8.27
N HIS A 234 -7.71 -13.92 8.30
CA HIS A 234 -9.09 -14.14 8.75
C HIS A 234 -9.28 -13.87 10.24
N HIS A 235 -8.24 -13.95 11.07
CA HIS A 235 -8.35 -13.55 12.47
C HIS A 235 -8.42 -12.04 12.65
N TYR A 236 -8.04 -11.24 11.65
CA TYR A 236 -8.02 -9.79 11.75
C TYR A 236 -9.26 -9.14 11.10
N PHE A 237 -10.32 -9.92 10.82
CA PHE A 237 -11.55 -9.39 10.22
C PHE A 237 -12.36 -8.47 11.13
N ALA A 238 -12.13 -8.52 12.43
CA ALA A 238 -12.71 -7.58 13.40
C ALA A 238 -11.92 -6.26 13.47
N ASP A 239 -10.72 -6.19 12.90
CA ASP A 239 -9.87 -5.02 13.01
C ASP A 239 -10.23 -3.96 11.96
N SER A 240 -10.30 -2.70 12.42
CA SER A 240 -10.44 -1.54 11.56
C SER A 240 -9.09 -1.08 11.05
N PHE A 241 -8.99 -0.99 9.72
CA PHE A 241 -7.90 -0.34 8.99
C PHE A 241 -8.39 0.94 8.30
N SER A 242 -9.48 1.52 8.77
CA SER A 242 -10.11 2.69 8.15
C SER A 242 -9.62 4.00 8.76
N LEU A 243 -9.28 4.97 7.90
CA LEU A 243 -8.95 6.32 8.36
C LEU A 243 -10.12 6.96 9.13
N ALA A 244 -11.36 6.58 8.84
CA ALA A 244 -12.56 7.09 9.53
C ALA A 244 -12.61 6.69 11.02
N THR A 245 -11.88 5.65 11.45
CA THR A 245 -11.82 5.30 12.88
C THR A 245 -10.85 6.18 13.68
N VAL A 246 -9.91 6.87 13.04
CA VAL A 246 -8.92 7.69 13.75
C VAL A 246 -9.56 8.90 14.45
N PRO A 247 -10.49 9.65 13.83
CA PRO A 247 -11.23 10.70 14.53
C PRO A 247 -12.04 10.19 15.74
N LEU A 248 -12.54 8.94 15.70
CA LEU A 248 -13.25 8.34 16.84
C LEU A 248 -12.29 8.11 18.01
N VAL A 249 -11.08 7.63 17.73
CA VAL A 249 -10.01 7.50 18.73
C VAL A 249 -9.63 8.85 19.32
N GLN A 250 -9.54 9.89 18.49
CA GLN A 250 -9.17 11.25 18.93
C GLN A 250 -10.25 11.86 19.84
N LYS A 251 -11.52 11.78 19.42
CA LYS A 251 -12.65 12.45 20.08
C LYS A 251 -12.99 11.84 21.44
N HIS A 252 -12.75 10.54 21.62
CA HIS A 252 -13.25 9.77 22.77
C HIS A 252 -12.13 9.26 23.69
N ARG A 253 -11.10 10.10 23.92
CA ARG A 253 -10.04 9.84 24.88
C ARG A 253 -10.62 9.86 26.30
N ALA A 254 -10.72 8.70 26.94
CA ALA A 254 -11.04 8.64 28.37
C ALA A 254 -9.94 9.39 29.14
N VAL A 255 -10.34 10.15 30.18
CA VAL A 255 -9.45 11.06 30.91
C VAL A 255 -8.24 10.33 31.55
N ASP A 256 -8.28 9.01 31.72
CA ASP A 256 -7.17 8.21 32.27
C ASP A 256 -6.88 6.91 31.51
N ASP A 257 -7.40 6.76 30.29
CA ASP A 257 -7.38 5.50 29.52
C ASP A 257 -8.04 4.32 30.27
N LEU A 258 -8.98 4.63 31.17
CA LEU A 258 -9.78 3.66 31.93
C LEU A 258 -11.26 3.83 31.58
N CYS A 259 -11.97 2.71 31.55
CA CYS A 259 -13.43 2.71 31.42
C CYS A 259 -14.06 3.14 32.76
N PRO A 260 -14.90 4.19 32.78
CA PRO A 260 -15.59 4.60 34.00
C PRO A 260 -16.77 3.65 34.27
N LEU A 261 -16.54 2.60 35.05
CA LEU A 261 -17.63 1.74 35.50
C LEU A 261 -18.29 2.34 36.74
N PRO A 262 -19.64 2.37 36.81
CA PRO A 262 -20.33 2.75 38.04
C PRO A 262 -19.86 1.87 39.21
N ASN A 263 -19.68 2.49 40.39
CA ASN A 263 -19.22 1.79 41.59
C ASN A 263 -20.18 0.68 42.01
N ASP A 264 -21.46 0.83 41.67
CA ASP A 264 -22.53 -0.09 42.02
C ASP A 264 -22.60 -1.33 41.12
N VAL A 265 -21.78 -1.42 40.06
CA VAL A 265 -21.76 -2.60 39.18
C VAL A 265 -21.12 -3.78 39.93
N PRO A 266 -21.88 -4.85 40.24
CA PRO A 266 -21.34 -6.00 40.96
C PRO A 266 -20.27 -6.72 40.13
N ARG A 267 -19.33 -7.37 40.83
CA ARG A 267 -18.09 -7.97 40.29
C ARG A 267 -18.30 -9.15 39.31
N THR A 268 -19.53 -9.48 38.95
CA THR A 268 -19.89 -10.63 38.08
C THR A 268 -21.11 -10.37 37.19
N VAL A 269 -21.49 -9.10 36.99
CA VAL A 269 -22.63 -8.77 36.13
C VAL A 269 -22.22 -8.77 34.66
N SER A 270 -23.08 -9.40 33.85
CA SER A 270 -23.04 -9.30 32.40
C SER A 270 -23.61 -7.93 31.97
N MET A 271 -22.82 -7.16 31.24
CA MET A 271 -23.17 -5.87 30.70
C MET A 271 -23.15 -5.92 29.17
N LYS A 272 -24.15 -5.34 28.51
CA LYS A 272 -24.12 -5.20 27.05
C LYS A 272 -23.19 -4.07 26.64
N LEU A 273 -22.22 -4.35 25.77
CA LEU A 273 -21.38 -3.34 25.13
C LEU A 273 -21.74 -3.22 23.65
N ALA A 274 -21.80 -2.01 23.15
CA ALA A 274 -21.91 -1.70 21.73
C ALA A 274 -20.52 -1.44 21.16
N ILE A 275 -19.88 -2.47 20.59
CA ILE A 275 -18.56 -2.37 19.96
C ILE A 275 -18.71 -1.75 18.56
N THR A 276 -18.12 -0.58 18.37
CA THR A 276 -18.15 0.15 17.09
C THR A 276 -16.96 -0.24 16.21
N ALA A 277 -15.77 -0.35 16.80
CA ALA A 277 -14.56 -0.72 16.07
C ALA A 277 -13.44 -1.20 17.01
N VAL A 278 -12.50 -1.96 16.46
CA VAL A 278 -11.26 -2.35 17.16
C VAL A 278 -10.08 -1.95 16.28
N VAL A 279 -9.13 -1.17 16.80
CA VAL A 279 -7.85 -0.91 16.11
C VAL A 279 -6.83 -1.88 16.69
N GLY A 280 -6.42 -2.87 15.90
CA GLY A 280 -5.57 -3.95 16.37
C GLY A 280 -4.07 -3.70 16.29
N ASP A 281 -3.31 -4.65 16.82
CA ASP A 281 -1.86 -4.61 16.94
C ASP A 281 -1.13 -4.25 15.65
N THR A 282 -1.52 -4.84 14.51
CA THR A 282 -0.87 -4.58 13.23
C THR A 282 -0.96 -3.11 12.80
N ALA A 283 -2.10 -2.45 13.08
CA ALA A 283 -2.26 -1.03 12.79
C ALA A 283 -1.45 -0.17 13.76
N LEU A 284 -1.53 -0.48 15.07
CA LEU A 284 -0.81 0.24 16.12
C LEU A 284 0.72 0.16 15.94
N CYS A 285 1.25 -1.03 15.66
CA CYS A 285 2.67 -1.25 15.41
C CYS A 285 3.14 -0.59 14.13
N SER A 286 2.33 -0.61 13.07
CA SER A 286 2.66 0.07 11.82
C SER A 286 2.75 1.59 12.01
N SER A 287 1.90 2.17 12.86
CA SER A 287 1.97 3.59 13.22
C SER A 287 3.26 3.94 13.96
N LEU A 288 3.61 3.16 14.99
CA LEU A 288 4.84 3.36 15.76
C LEU A 288 6.09 3.23 14.88
N TRP A 289 6.16 2.19 14.06
CA TRP A 289 7.27 1.98 13.12
C TRP A 289 7.42 3.16 12.15
N LEU A 290 6.31 3.70 11.65
CA LEU A 290 6.34 4.80 10.69
C LEU A 290 6.83 6.11 11.33
N LEU A 291 6.55 6.32 12.62
CA LEU A 291 7.11 7.44 13.39
C LEU A 291 8.59 7.22 13.75
N GLY A 292 9.07 5.99 13.67
CA GLY A 292 10.43 5.63 14.09
C GLY A 292 10.53 5.30 15.57
N HIS A 293 9.40 5.08 16.23
CA HIS A 293 9.38 4.51 17.56
C HIS A 293 9.67 3.01 17.43
N SER A 294 10.76 2.57 18.06
CA SER A 294 11.02 1.14 18.21
C SER A 294 9.96 0.54 19.14
N PRO A 295 9.06 -0.33 18.64
CA PRO A 295 8.13 -1.03 19.52
C PRO A 295 8.95 -1.90 20.49
N PRO A 296 8.50 -2.10 21.74
CA PRO A 296 9.20 -2.95 22.70
C PRO A 296 9.49 -4.33 22.08
N PRO A 297 10.74 -4.84 22.15
CA PRO A 297 11.07 -6.15 21.62
C PRO A 297 10.51 -7.21 22.57
N LEU A 298 9.41 -7.86 22.21
CA LEU A 298 8.94 -9.17 22.72
C LEU A 298 7.56 -9.44 22.12
N ALA A 299 7.07 -10.67 22.22
CA ALA A 299 5.78 -11.17 21.72
C ALA A 299 4.50 -10.47 22.27
N VAL A 300 4.63 -9.30 22.90
CA VAL A 300 3.55 -8.50 23.50
C VAL A 300 2.74 -7.63 22.51
N PRO A 301 3.25 -7.14 21.35
CA PRO A 301 2.43 -6.29 20.49
C PRO A 301 1.20 -7.03 20.00
N TYR A 302 1.25 -8.36 19.83
CA TYR A 302 0.11 -9.19 19.42
C TYR A 302 -1.08 -9.20 20.37
N TYR A 303 -0.93 -8.58 21.55
CA TYR A 303 -1.97 -8.43 22.54
C TYR A 303 -2.49 -7.00 22.66
N SER A 304 -1.99 -6.09 21.83
CA SER A 304 -2.38 -4.69 21.85
C SER A 304 -3.59 -4.40 20.97
N CYS A 305 -4.50 -3.57 21.46
CA CYS A 305 -5.60 -3.03 20.67
C CYS A 305 -6.18 -1.76 21.31
N VAL A 306 -6.91 -0.99 20.52
CA VAL A 306 -7.81 0.06 21.02
C VAL A 306 -9.23 -0.39 20.71
N VAL A 307 -10.06 -0.51 21.74
CA VAL A 307 -11.47 -0.85 21.58
C VAL A 307 -12.29 0.44 21.59
N ILE A 308 -13.11 0.62 20.57
CA ILE A 308 -14.04 1.75 20.43
C ILE A 308 -15.45 1.20 20.67
N PHE A 309 -16.09 1.63 21.75
CA PHE A 309 -17.36 1.06 22.21
C PHE A 309 -18.19 2.05 23.00
N SER A 310 -19.48 1.76 23.19
CA SER A 310 -20.32 2.44 24.19
C SER A 310 -20.96 1.44 25.13
N ILE A 311 -21.20 1.93 26.36
CA ILE A 311 -22.09 1.29 27.33
C ILE A 311 -23.49 1.90 27.09
N PRO A 312 -24.60 1.16 27.29
CA PRO A 312 -25.95 1.72 27.23
C PRO A 312 -26.05 3.04 28.00
N ASP A 313 -26.64 4.04 27.36
CA ASP A 313 -26.84 5.39 27.90
C ASP A 313 -25.55 6.17 28.24
N GLN A 314 -24.39 5.69 27.78
CA GLN A 314 -23.09 6.35 27.95
C GLN A 314 -22.50 6.80 26.61
N PRO A 315 -21.58 7.79 26.61
CA PRO A 315 -20.88 8.18 25.39
C PRO A 315 -20.02 7.04 24.83
N LEU A 316 -19.56 7.23 23.59
CA LEU A 316 -18.54 6.37 23.01
C LEU A 316 -17.21 6.57 23.75
N PHE A 317 -16.47 5.49 23.92
CA PHE A 317 -15.14 5.44 24.51
C PHE A 317 -14.15 4.83 23.52
N ALA A 318 -12.90 5.28 23.54
CA ALA A 318 -11.79 4.68 22.80
C ALA A 318 -10.64 4.35 23.77
N ILE A 319 -10.56 3.09 24.20
CA ILE A 319 -9.72 2.69 25.33
C ILE A 319 -8.62 1.71 24.89
N PRO A 320 -7.34 2.03 25.15
CA PRO A 320 -6.23 1.07 25.04
C PRO A 320 -6.49 -0.19 25.87
N SER A 321 -6.48 -1.34 25.23
CA SER A 321 -6.97 -2.60 25.79
C SER A 321 -6.06 -3.76 25.45
N ALA A 322 -6.17 -4.83 26.21
CA ALA A 322 -5.48 -6.09 25.94
C ALA A 322 -6.38 -7.03 25.14
N ARG A 323 -5.78 -7.87 24.29
CA ARG A 323 -6.50 -8.95 23.60
C ARG A 323 -5.67 -10.20 23.42
N VAL A 324 -6.29 -11.36 23.32
CA VAL A 324 -5.61 -12.64 23.03
C VAL A 324 -6.48 -13.48 22.11
N LEU A 325 -5.82 -14.16 21.16
CA LEU A 325 -6.47 -15.15 20.31
C LEU A 325 -6.44 -16.51 21.01
N SER A 326 -7.61 -17.02 21.38
CA SER A 326 -7.77 -18.37 21.92
C SER A 326 -8.13 -19.36 20.82
N VAL A 327 -7.51 -20.53 20.88
CA VAL A 327 -7.73 -21.63 19.95
C VAL A 327 -8.37 -22.79 20.71
N THR A 328 -9.64 -23.06 20.41
CA THR A 328 -10.33 -24.25 20.94
C THR A 328 -10.28 -25.35 19.87
N PRO A 329 -9.55 -26.46 20.11
CA PRO A 329 -9.53 -27.56 19.15
C PRO A 329 -10.96 -28.11 18.98
N LEU A 330 -11.44 -28.26 17.74
CA LEU A 330 -12.68 -28.98 17.47
C LEU A 330 -12.43 -30.43 17.88
N ARG A 331 -13.12 -30.91 18.92
CA ARG A 331 -12.81 -32.16 19.61
C ARG A 331 -13.06 -33.44 18.80
N ASP A 332 -13.40 -33.38 17.50
CA ASP A 332 -13.96 -34.52 16.76
C ASP A 332 -13.40 -34.80 15.35
N LEU A 333 -12.22 -34.29 14.95
CA LEU A 333 -11.59 -34.75 13.69
C LEU A 333 -10.49 -35.78 13.99
N GLY A 334 -10.83 -37.05 13.71
CA GLY A 334 -10.04 -38.24 13.99
C GLY A 334 -8.58 -38.13 13.56
N ARG A 335 -7.72 -38.69 14.42
CA ARG A 335 -6.29 -38.96 14.19
C ARG A 335 -6.02 -39.41 12.75
N GLY A 336 -5.30 -38.61 11.99
CA GLY A 336 -4.73 -39.07 10.73
C GLY A 336 -4.18 -37.96 9.84
N ALA A 337 -3.00 -37.41 10.17
CA ALA A 337 -1.98 -37.00 9.19
C ALA A 337 -0.80 -36.34 9.91
N GLY A 338 0.36 -37.00 9.88
CA GLY A 338 1.63 -36.44 10.32
C GLY A 338 2.19 -35.47 9.27
N GLY A 339 1.75 -34.22 9.33
CA GLY A 339 2.36 -33.09 8.62
C GLY A 339 2.32 -31.85 9.53
N ASP A 340 3.39 -31.05 9.50
CA ASP A 340 3.67 -29.84 10.31
C ASP A 340 2.50 -29.34 11.17
N ALA A 341 2.46 -29.85 12.41
CA ALA A 341 1.31 -29.81 13.31
C ALA A 341 0.83 -28.39 13.68
N GLU A 342 1.67 -27.36 13.56
CA GLU A 342 1.24 -25.99 13.83
C GLU A 342 0.29 -25.46 12.75
N SER A 343 0.59 -25.63 11.46
CA SER A 343 -0.23 -25.03 10.39
C SER A 343 -1.55 -25.78 10.14
N ALA A 344 -1.58 -27.10 10.34
CA ALA A 344 -2.79 -27.91 10.19
C ALA A 344 -3.78 -27.73 11.36
N SER A 345 -3.28 -27.45 12.57
CA SER A 345 -4.10 -27.22 13.78
C SER A 345 -4.95 -25.95 13.70
N PHE A 346 -4.46 -24.87 13.07
CA PHE A 346 -5.22 -23.63 12.92
C PHE A 346 -6.44 -23.76 11.99
N ALA A 347 -6.46 -24.69 11.04
CA ALA A 347 -7.56 -24.81 10.07
C ALA A 347 -8.83 -25.47 10.66
N ALA A 348 -8.70 -26.30 11.70
CA ALA A 348 -9.77 -27.10 12.28
C ALA A 348 -10.15 -26.70 13.71
N ALA A 349 -9.88 -25.45 14.10
CA ALA A 349 -10.15 -24.95 15.45
C ALA A 349 -11.15 -23.78 15.43
N GLN A 350 -11.93 -23.66 16.51
CA GLN A 350 -12.71 -22.44 16.74
C GLN A 350 -11.79 -21.39 17.35
N HIS A 351 -11.72 -20.24 16.67
CA HIS A 351 -10.86 -19.13 17.04
C HIS A 351 -11.70 -18.01 17.62
N THR A 352 -11.36 -17.61 18.84
CA THR A 352 -12.09 -16.57 19.57
C THR A 352 -11.10 -15.54 20.07
N TRP A 353 -11.34 -14.28 19.73
CA TRP A 353 -10.63 -13.18 20.37
C TRP A 353 -11.25 -12.88 21.72
N TRP A 354 -10.40 -12.80 22.72
CA TRP A 354 -10.71 -12.30 24.05
C TRP A 354 -10.15 -10.90 24.17
N TYR A 355 -10.92 -10.01 24.76
CA TYR A 355 -10.57 -8.61 24.96
C TYR A 355 -10.76 -8.26 26.43
N TRP A 356 -9.83 -7.48 26.96
CA TRP A 356 -9.88 -6.94 28.32
C TRP A 356 -9.65 -5.44 28.27
N ILE A 357 -10.71 -4.68 28.58
CA ILE A 357 -10.66 -3.22 28.65
C ILE A 357 -10.40 -2.83 30.11
N PRO A 358 -9.32 -2.09 30.41
CA PRO A 358 -9.07 -1.65 31.78
C PRO A 358 -10.15 -0.68 32.24
N ALA A 359 -10.62 -0.87 33.47
CA ALA A 359 -11.60 -0.02 34.13
C ALA A 359 -11.06 0.53 35.45
N ASN A 360 -11.80 1.44 36.07
CA ASN A 360 -11.50 1.97 37.41
C ASN A 360 -11.41 0.85 38.47
N ASP A 361 -10.63 1.12 39.52
CA ASP A 361 -10.53 0.30 40.74
C ASP A 361 -9.97 -1.11 40.53
N GLY A 362 -9.06 -1.29 39.56
CA GLY A 362 -8.46 -2.60 39.29
C GLY A 362 -9.46 -3.60 38.71
N ARG A 363 -10.43 -3.11 37.94
CA ARG A 363 -11.44 -3.92 37.23
C ARG A 363 -11.16 -3.97 35.73
N TRP A 364 -11.73 -4.96 35.07
CA TRP A 364 -11.62 -5.18 33.64
C TRP A 364 -12.97 -5.55 33.05
N LEU A 365 -13.29 -5.02 31.88
CA LEU A 365 -14.38 -5.54 31.04
C LEU A 365 -13.83 -6.61 30.11
N GLU A 366 -14.25 -7.85 30.32
CA GLU A 366 -13.95 -8.99 29.46
C GLU A 366 -15.07 -9.19 28.44
N PHE A 367 -14.75 -9.29 27.15
CA PHE A 367 -15.69 -9.75 26.14
C PHE A 367 -15.00 -10.59 25.08
N ARG A 368 -15.81 -11.28 24.25
CA ARG A 368 -15.30 -12.19 23.21
C ARG A 368 -15.88 -11.86 21.84
N LEU A 369 -15.08 -12.02 20.80
CA LEU A 369 -15.52 -11.96 19.41
C LEU A 369 -15.06 -13.23 18.68
N ASP A 370 -16.00 -13.95 18.08
CA ASP A 370 -15.67 -15.08 17.20
C ASP A 370 -14.96 -14.59 15.94
N GLY A 371 -13.87 -15.25 15.54
CA GLY A 371 -13.04 -14.85 14.39
C GLY A 371 -13.75 -14.89 13.03
N ARG A 372 -14.90 -15.58 12.92
CA ARG A 372 -15.75 -15.56 11.71
C ARG A 372 -16.69 -14.36 11.65
N SER A 373 -16.90 -13.70 12.77
CA SER A 373 -17.75 -12.53 12.84
C SER A 373 -16.93 -11.32 12.43
N SER A 374 -16.94 -11.01 11.14
CA SER A 374 -16.41 -9.74 10.67
C SER A 374 -17.23 -8.60 11.27
N LEU A 375 -16.55 -7.65 11.91
CA LEU A 375 -17.08 -6.30 12.06
C LEU A 375 -16.95 -5.69 10.65
N ILE A 376 -17.91 -5.98 9.76
CA ILE A 376 -17.75 -5.71 8.33
C ILE A 376 -17.63 -4.20 8.09
N SER A 377 -16.38 -3.78 7.89
CA SER A 377 -15.89 -3.02 6.74
C SER A 377 -16.87 -1.99 6.15
N GLY A 378 -16.65 -0.72 6.50
CA GLY A 378 -17.06 0.43 5.67
C GLY A 378 -18.47 0.96 5.87
N LYS A 379 -19.35 0.24 6.59
CA LYS A 379 -20.58 0.80 7.18
C LYS A 379 -20.55 0.54 8.67
N GLU A 380 -20.92 1.54 9.46
CA GLU A 380 -20.94 1.56 10.92
C GLU A 380 -21.81 0.42 11.49
N SER A 381 -21.30 -0.81 11.52
CA SER A 381 -21.98 -1.94 12.15
C SER A 381 -21.59 -1.98 13.62
N VAL A 382 -22.39 -1.34 14.47
CA VAL A 382 -22.29 -1.49 15.92
C VAL A 382 -22.66 -2.94 16.26
N ARG A 383 -21.79 -3.62 17.00
CA ARG A 383 -22.04 -4.99 17.47
C ARG A 383 -22.28 -5.00 18.98
N PHE A 384 -23.42 -5.53 19.37
CA PHE A 384 -23.71 -5.76 20.78
C PHE A 384 -23.07 -7.07 21.24
N VAL A 385 -22.33 -7.00 22.35
CA VAL A 385 -21.70 -8.16 23.00
C VAL A 385 -21.97 -8.12 24.49
N ASP A 386 -22.05 -9.29 25.10
CA ASP A 386 -22.09 -9.40 26.55
C ASP A 386 -20.65 -9.36 27.08
N ALA A 387 -20.39 -8.43 27.98
CA ALA A 387 -19.13 -8.27 28.69
C ALA A 387 -19.29 -8.63 30.16
N ILE A 388 -18.25 -9.20 30.73
CA ILE A 388 -18.17 -9.59 32.14
C ILE A 388 -17.19 -8.67 32.83
N VAL A 389 -17.61 -8.05 33.92
CA VAL A 389 -16.69 -7.31 34.80
C VAL A 389 -15.88 -8.33 35.60
N ARG A 390 -14.54 -8.20 35.59
CA ARG A 390 -13.63 -8.99 36.44
C ARG A 390 -12.78 -8.08 37.31
N SER A 391 -12.45 -8.51 38.52
CA SER A 391 -11.37 -7.89 39.29
C SER A 391 -10.01 -8.36 38.76
N ASP A 392 -8.93 -7.66 39.13
CA ASP A 392 -7.56 -8.10 38.87
C ASP A 392 -7.31 -9.54 39.35
N ALA A 393 -7.78 -9.89 40.55
CA ALA A 393 -7.61 -11.24 41.10
C ALA A 393 -8.36 -12.30 40.29
N ASP A 394 -9.58 -11.99 39.84
CA ASP A 394 -10.38 -12.92 39.03
C ASP A 394 -9.80 -13.11 37.63
N LEU A 395 -9.30 -12.02 37.03
CA LEU A 395 -8.64 -12.07 35.72
C LEU A 395 -7.31 -12.83 35.82
N ASP A 396 -6.53 -12.60 36.86
CA ASP A 396 -5.27 -13.30 37.08
C ASP A 396 -5.51 -14.80 37.28
N ALA A 397 -6.46 -15.17 38.14
CA ALA A 397 -6.88 -16.56 38.31
C ALA A 397 -7.35 -17.18 36.98
N PHE A 398 -8.15 -16.46 36.20
CA PHE A 398 -8.62 -16.92 34.89
C PHE A 398 -7.47 -17.17 33.90
N LEU A 399 -6.49 -16.26 33.81
CA LEU A 399 -5.34 -16.41 32.92
C LEU A 399 -4.41 -17.56 33.36
N GLN A 400 -4.26 -17.76 34.67
CA GLN A 400 -3.46 -18.86 35.24
C GLN A 400 -4.06 -20.25 34.98
N LEU A 401 -5.37 -20.37 34.76
CA LEU A 401 -6.00 -21.65 34.39
C LEU A 401 -5.50 -22.18 33.03
N GLY A 402 -4.86 -21.36 32.20
CA GLY A 402 -4.31 -21.78 30.91
C GLY A 402 -5.37 -22.17 29.87
N THR A 403 -6.65 -21.89 30.13
CA THR A 403 -7.78 -22.29 29.28
C THR A 403 -7.79 -21.66 27.90
N LEU A 404 -7.02 -20.59 27.71
CA LEU A 404 -6.96 -19.87 26.44
C LEU A 404 -6.17 -20.65 25.36
N ASN A 405 -5.40 -21.69 25.73
CA ASN A 405 -4.51 -22.47 24.84
C ASN A 405 -3.62 -21.58 23.93
N SER A 406 -3.40 -20.34 24.36
CA SER A 406 -2.69 -19.31 23.63
C SER A 406 -1.35 -19.04 24.28
N SER A 407 -0.30 -18.89 23.48
CA SER A 407 1.08 -19.00 23.92
C SER A 407 1.67 -17.80 24.68
N GLY A 408 0.92 -16.83 25.21
CA GLY A 408 1.63 -15.75 25.93
C GLY A 408 0.91 -14.65 26.70
N MET A 409 -0.31 -14.82 27.19
CA MET A 409 -0.79 -14.01 28.33
C MET A 409 -1.13 -14.92 29.51
N ARG A 410 -0.40 -14.77 30.61
CA ARG A 410 -0.42 -15.69 31.76
C ARG A 410 -0.94 -15.07 33.05
N ASN A 411 -0.90 -13.75 33.14
CA ASN A 411 -1.24 -13.00 34.35
C ASN A 411 -1.77 -11.60 33.98
N VAL A 412 -2.37 -10.93 34.97
CA VAL A 412 -2.92 -9.58 34.79
C VAL A 412 -1.83 -8.52 34.52
N ALA A 413 -0.59 -8.74 34.98
CA ALA A 413 0.50 -7.81 34.72
C ALA A 413 0.86 -7.76 33.22
N GLU A 414 0.84 -8.89 32.52
CA GLU A 414 1.01 -8.95 31.07
C GLU A 414 -0.14 -8.27 30.32
N ALA A 415 -1.38 -8.38 30.81
CA ALA A 415 -2.53 -7.64 30.27
C ALA A 415 -2.35 -6.11 30.43
N ARG A 416 -1.84 -5.67 31.59
CA ARG A 416 -1.51 -4.25 31.84
C ARG A 416 -0.41 -3.75 30.91
N GLU A 417 0.63 -4.55 30.69
CA GLU A 417 1.70 -4.18 29.76
C GLU A 417 1.19 -4.10 28.33
N ALA A 418 0.32 -5.03 27.90
CA ALA A 418 -0.33 -4.96 26.59
C ALA A 418 -1.21 -3.71 26.43
N ALA A 419 -1.97 -3.32 27.47
CA ALA A 419 -2.74 -2.07 27.46
C ALA A 419 -1.84 -0.82 27.39
N LYS A 420 -0.68 -0.84 28.05
CA LYS A 420 0.33 0.23 27.96
C LYS A 420 0.94 0.33 26.57
N ILE A 421 1.26 -0.79 25.92
CA ILE A 421 1.71 -0.79 24.51
C ILE A 421 0.59 -0.27 23.60
N SER A 422 -0.65 -0.65 23.87
CA SER A 422 -1.81 -0.14 23.14
C SER A 422 -1.96 1.37 23.25
N ARG A 423 -1.65 1.94 24.42
CA ARG A 423 -1.63 3.39 24.64
C ARG A 423 -0.56 4.05 23.77
N MET A 424 0.67 3.53 23.80
CA MET A 424 1.75 4.04 22.94
C MET A 424 1.36 3.98 21.45
N GLY A 425 0.80 2.86 21.00
CA GLY A 425 0.34 2.68 19.63
C GLY A 425 -0.79 3.62 19.24
N ARG A 426 -1.74 3.86 20.15
CA ARG A 426 -2.81 4.85 19.98
C ARG A 426 -2.24 6.25 19.82
N ASP A 427 -1.34 6.64 20.72
CA ASP A 427 -0.76 7.98 20.73
C ASP A 427 0.05 8.21 19.46
N GLY A 428 0.82 7.20 19.00
CA GLY A 428 1.50 7.25 17.71
C GLY A 428 0.55 7.30 16.50
N LEU A 429 -0.61 6.62 16.55
CA LEU A 429 -1.63 6.74 15.51
C LEU A 429 -2.22 8.16 15.44
N LEU A 430 -2.47 8.79 16.60
CA LEU A 430 -2.97 10.17 16.67
C LEU A 430 -1.92 11.19 16.23
N GLU A 431 -0.65 10.98 16.59
CA GLU A 431 0.47 11.79 16.13
C GLU A 431 0.61 11.75 14.60
N LEU A 432 0.49 10.56 14.00
CA LEU A 432 0.48 10.39 12.53
C LEU A 432 -0.71 11.06 11.83
N PHE A 433 -1.82 11.23 12.54
CA PHE A 433 -2.99 11.92 12.00
C PHE A 433 -2.85 13.44 12.05
N GLY A 434 -1.91 13.95 12.84
CA GLY A 434 -1.69 15.38 13.03
C GLY A 434 -2.61 16.00 14.08
N SER A 435 -3.19 15.18 14.95
CA SER A 435 -3.81 15.63 16.19
C SER A 435 -2.67 16.06 17.12
N GLY A 436 -2.55 17.37 17.40
CA GLY A 436 -1.61 17.83 18.43
C GLY A 436 -1.88 17.09 19.73
N ILE A 437 -0.82 16.55 20.34
CA ILE A 437 -0.85 15.96 21.68
C ILE A 437 -1.01 17.08 22.71
#